data_AF-Q8MUB9-F1
#
_entry.id   AF-Q8MUB9-F1
#
_cell.length_a   1.000
_cell.length_b   1.000
_cell.length_c   1.000
_cell.angle_alpha   90.00
_cell.angle_beta   90.00
_cell.angle_gamma   90.00
#
_symmetry.space_group_name_H-M   'P 1'
#
loop_
_entity.id
_entity.type
_entity.pdbx_description
1 polymer ?
#
loop_
_entity_poly.entity_id
_entity_poly.type
_entity_poly.pdbx_seq_one_letter_code
_entity_poly.pdbx_strand_id
1 'polypeptide(L)' 'MPTKSEVKAVLECLDSNKDGKISVEELKSFLDSANCNLKREDVEAFIKTHDADKDGKLDLDELVACLSCE' A
#
# COMPACT_ATOMS: atom_id res chain seq x y z
N MET A 1 0.13 -16.77 8.08
CA MET A 1 0.92 -16.20 6.98
C MET A 1 -0.04 -15.84 5.86
N PRO A 2 -0.18 -14.55 5.54
CA PRO A 2 -0.93 -14.14 4.36
C PRO A 2 -0.26 -14.72 3.12
N THR A 3 -1.06 -15.29 2.22
CA THR A 3 -0.53 -15.84 0.98
C THR A 3 -0.36 -14.72 -0.05
N LYS A 4 0.55 -14.89 -1.02
CA LYS A 4 0.69 -13.94 -2.15
C LYS A 4 -0.66 -13.58 -2.80
N SER A 5 -1.61 -14.50 -2.82
CA SER A 5 -2.96 -14.25 -3.34
C SER A 5 -3.79 -13.28 -2.51
N GLU A 6 -3.71 -13.32 -1.18
CA GLU A 6 -4.42 -12.38 -0.30
C GLU A 6 -3.86 -10.97 -0.46
N VAL A 7 -2.53 -10.86 -0.47
CA VAL A 7 -1.84 -9.59 -0.66
C VAL A 7 -2.13 -9.02 -2.05
N LYS A 8 -2.17 -9.88 -3.07
CA LYS A 8 -2.56 -9.47 -4.43
C LYS A 8 -3.99 -8.97 -4.51
N ALA A 9 -4.94 -9.60 -3.81
CA ALA A 9 -6.33 -9.13 -3.79
C ALA A 9 -6.45 -7.75 -3.12
N VAL A 10 -5.71 -7.52 -2.02
CA VAL A 10 -5.62 -6.22 -1.36
C VAL A 10 -4.99 -5.18 -2.29
N LEU A 11 -3.90 -5.53 -2.98
CA LEU A 11 -3.31 -4.67 -4.00
C LEU A 11 -4.30 -4.36 -5.10
N GLU A 12 -4.95 -5.33 -5.75
CA GLU A 12 -5.92 -5.05 -6.83
C GLU A 12 -7.12 -4.20 -6.39
N CYS A 13 -7.43 -4.16 -5.10
CA CYS A 13 -8.48 -3.30 -4.55
C CYS A 13 -8.03 -1.85 -4.32
N LEU A 14 -6.75 -1.63 -4.07
CA LEU A 14 -6.14 -0.34 -3.77
C LEU A 14 -5.47 0.30 -5.00
N ASP A 15 -4.84 -0.55 -5.81
CA ASP A 15 -4.10 -0.28 -7.04
C ASP A 15 -5.09 -0.08 -8.20
N SER A 16 -5.41 1.18 -8.44
CA SER A 16 -6.35 1.61 -9.49
C SER A 16 -5.68 1.64 -10.87
N ASN A 17 -4.37 1.85 -10.93
CA ASN A 17 -3.59 1.93 -12.17
C ASN A 17 -3.11 0.55 -12.69
N LYS A 18 -3.29 -0.51 -11.90
CA LYS A 18 -2.81 -1.88 -12.12
C LYS A 18 -1.31 -1.98 -12.39
N ASP A 19 -0.51 -1.15 -11.72
CA ASP A 19 0.96 -1.17 -11.81
C ASP A 19 1.58 -2.28 -10.94
N GLY A 20 0.79 -2.85 -10.02
CA GLY A 20 1.25 -3.86 -9.07
C GLY A 20 1.99 -3.26 -7.86
N LYS A 21 1.80 -1.95 -7.64
CA LYS A 21 2.40 -1.15 -6.58
C LYS A 21 1.41 -0.09 -6.10
N ILE A 22 1.26 0.06 -4.79
CA ILE A 22 0.41 1.08 -4.19
C ILE A 22 1.22 2.36 -3.98
N SER A 23 0.88 3.40 -4.74
CA SER A 23 1.49 4.72 -4.59
C SER A 23 0.79 5.54 -3.49
N VAL A 24 1.48 6.55 -2.95
CA VAL A 24 0.89 7.54 -2.00
C VAL A 24 -0.42 8.10 -2.53
N GLU A 25 -0.49 8.39 -3.83
CA GLU A 25 -1.67 8.96 -4.46
C GLU A 25 -2.85 7.98 -4.48
N GLU A 26 -2.60 6.70 -4.74
CA GLU A 26 -3.64 5.67 -4.77
C GLU A 26 -4.15 5.34 -3.38
N LEU A 27 -3.25 5.19 -2.41
CA LEU A 27 -3.63 5.01 -1.01
C LEU A 27 -4.43 6.20 -0.51
N LYS A 28 -4.01 7.43 -0.83
CA LYS A 28 -4.75 8.65 -0.51
C LYS A 28 -6.12 8.69 -1.18
N SER A 29 -6.21 8.32 -2.45
CA SER A 29 -7.47 8.31 -3.20
C SER A 29 -8.45 7.28 -2.64
N PHE A 30 -7.95 6.12 -2.23
CA PHE A 30 -8.74 5.10 -1.56
C PHE A 30 -9.25 5.57 -0.21
N LEU A 31 -8.40 6.19 0.60
CA LEU A 31 -8.78 6.75 1.91
C LEU A 31 -9.82 7.86 1.78
N ASP A 32 -9.67 8.73 0.78
CA ASP A 32 -10.67 9.76 0.44
C ASP A 32 -12.01 9.11 0.06
N SER A 33 -11.97 8.06 -0.78
CA SER A 33 -13.16 7.27 -1.15
C SER A 33 -13.77 6.51 0.03
N ALA A 34 -12.97 6.14 1.04
CA ALA A 34 -13.42 5.50 2.27
C ALA A 34 -13.93 6.52 3.31
N ASN A 35 -14.01 7.81 2.95
CA ASN A 35 -14.38 8.92 3.85
C ASN A 35 -13.43 9.04 5.06
N CYS A 36 -12.19 8.56 4.91
CA CYS A 36 -11.13 8.62 5.91
C CYS A 36 -10.15 9.74 5.51
N ASN A 37 -10.32 10.92 6.10
CA ASN A 37 -9.54 12.10 5.75
C ASN A 37 -8.16 12.07 6.44
N LEU A 38 -7.26 11.23 5.95
CA LEU A 38 -5.86 11.19 6.37
C LEU A 38 -5.03 12.24 5.62
N LYS A 39 -4.07 12.87 6.30
CA LYS A 39 -3.18 13.83 5.65
C LYS A 39 -2.20 13.09 4.75
N ARG A 40 -1.81 13.75 3.66
CA ARG A 40 -0.75 13.23 2.77
C ARG A 40 0.52 12.87 3.56
N GLU A 41 0.86 13.66 4.58
CA GLU A 41 2.03 13.44 5.44
C GLU A 41 1.95 12.10 6.20
N ASP A 42 0.77 11.73 6.71
CA ASP A 42 0.56 10.46 7.41
C ASP A 42 0.65 9.27 6.45
N VAL A 43 0.09 9.43 5.24
CA VAL A 43 0.16 8.41 4.17
C VAL A 43 1.60 8.23 3.68
N GLU A 44 2.34 9.33 3.48
CA GLU A 44 3.76 9.30 3.15
C GLU A 44 4.59 8.64 4.25
N ALA A 45 4.35 8.99 5.51
CA ALA A 45 5.07 8.38 6.63
C ALA A 45 4.80 6.87 6.74
N PHE A 46 3.55 6.45 6.51
CA PHE A 46 3.16 5.04 6.50
C PHE A 46 3.89 4.29 5.39
N ILE A 47 3.80 4.78 4.14
CA ILE A 47 4.49 4.16 3.01
C ILE A 47 5.98 4.11 3.29
N LYS A 48 6.61 5.22 3.63
CA LYS A 48 8.05 5.31 3.87
C LYS A 48 8.57 4.42 5.01
N THR A 49 7.70 4.00 5.93
CA THR A 49 8.06 3.09 7.02
C THR A 49 8.04 1.63 6.57
N HIS A 50 7.27 1.30 5.54
CA HIS A 50 7.07 -0.07 5.03
C HIS A 50 7.74 -0.31 3.67
N ASP A 51 8.02 0.78 2.95
CA ASP A 51 8.77 0.89 1.70
C ASP A 51 10.26 0.72 2.00
N ALA A 52 10.73 -0.51 1.78
CA ALA A 52 12.10 -0.93 2.01
C ALA A 52 13.01 -0.46 0.87
N ASP A 53 12.49 -0.38 -0.36
CA ASP A 53 13.26 0.00 -1.55
C ASP A 53 13.40 1.53 -1.73
N LYS A 54 12.61 2.33 -1.01
CA LYS A 54 12.60 3.80 -1.09
C LYS A 54 12.10 4.35 -2.44
N ASP A 55 11.30 3.60 -3.18
CA ASP A 55 10.61 4.02 -4.41
C ASP A 55 9.37 4.89 -4.11
N GLY A 56 8.92 4.94 -2.84
CA GLY A 56 7.76 5.71 -2.41
C GLY A 56 6.43 5.06 -2.80
N LYS A 57 6.45 3.73 -3.02
CA LYS A 57 5.32 2.90 -3.40
C LYS A 57 5.49 1.52 -2.79
N LEU A 58 4.41 0.99 -2.19
CA LEU A 58 4.43 -0.36 -1.65
C LEU A 58 4.18 -1.40 -2.74
N ASP A 59 5.17 -2.21 -3.03
CA ASP A 59 5.01 -3.33 -3.94
C ASP A 59 4.52 -4.62 -3.25
N LEU A 60 4.14 -5.60 -4.08
CA LEU A 60 3.64 -6.89 -3.64
C LEU A 60 4.59 -7.61 -2.66
N ASP A 61 5.90 -7.49 -2.86
CA ASP A 61 6.90 -8.18 -2.05
C ASP A 61 7.06 -7.49 -0.69
N GLU A 62 7.10 -6.16 -0.69
CA GLU A 62 7.13 -5.33 0.51
C GLU A 62 5.87 -5.50 1.38
N LEU A 63 4.69 -5.57 0.76
CA LEU A 63 3.43 -5.77 1.48
C LEU A 63 3.35 -7.19 2.08
N VAL A 64 3.83 -8.21 1.35
CA VAL A 64 3.97 -9.58 1.88
C VAL A 64 4.94 -9.60 3.05
N ALA A 65 6.10 -8.96 2.93
CA ALA A 65 7.12 -8.91 3.97
C ALA A 65 6.60 -8.19 5.22
N CYS A 66 5.89 -7.08 5.05
CA CYS A 66 5.26 -6.32 6.12
C CYS A 66 4.20 -7.14 6.87
N LEU A 67 3.35 -7.86 6.14
CA LEU A 67 2.28 -8.67 6.74
C LEU A 67 2.76 -10.05 7.26
N SER A 68 4.00 -10.44 6.94
CA SER A 68 4.61 -11.68 7.42
C SER A 68 5.49 -11.48 8.66
N CYS A 69 5.56 -10.26 9.19
CA CYS A 69 6.33 -9.94 10.39
C CYS A 69 5.45 -10.09 11.66
N GLU A 70 5.10 -11.34 12.01
CA GLU A 70 4.69 -11.82 13.35
C GLU A 70 5.06 -13.30 13.52
#